data_AF-A0LMC7-F1
#
_entry.id   AF-A0LMC7-F1
#
_cell.length_a   1.000
_cell.length_b   1.000
_cell.length_c   1.000
_cell.angle_alpha   90.00
_cell.angle_beta   90.00
_cell.angle_gamma   90.00
#
_symmetry.space_group_name_H-M   'P 1'
#
loop_
_entity.id
_entity.type
_entity.pdbx_description
1 polymer ?
#
loop_
_entity_poly.entity_id
_entity_poly.type
_entity_poly.pdbx_seq_one_letter_code
_entity_poly.pdbx_strand_id
1 'polypeptide(L)'
;MIAVPAIALLAVLAFLYWRFIWFFRNPPRSVPPGDNLVSPADGTVVYVEKVKEGREVFSIKHGLVARLADITREDLGRNRILIGIFMSPFNVHYNRAPLSGTVESISRYPSSGGNLNMRAMHWRTLFRIAPYYRDSRHIIQNERTVTRIDGKYKGVTISCYVVQIAGRTVHCIESYYREGMSVKKGDIFGMIRVGSQVDVVVPCLDGMRPSVRIGDKVRAGRTVLVE
;
A
#
# COMPACT_ATOMS: atom_id res chain seq x y z
N MET A 1 -17.01 44.28 8.36
CA MET A 1 -17.40 43.25 7.39
C MET A 1 -16.20 42.68 6.61
N ILE A 2 -15.17 42.17 7.31
CA ILE A 2 -13.99 41.55 6.66
C ILE A 2 -14.17 40.03 6.47
N ALA A 3 -15.31 39.46 6.88
CA ALA A 3 -15.36 38.04 7.19
C ALA A 3 -15.35 37.09 5.98
N VAL A 4 -16.24 37.27 4.99
CA VAL A 4 -16.45 36.22 3.98
C VAL A 4 -15.33 36.14 2.92
N PRO A 5 -14.89 37.25 2.30
CA PRO A 5 -13.84 37.18 1.28
C PRO A 5 -12.49 36.73 1.84
N ALA A 6 -12.16 37.17 3.07
CA ALA A 6 -10.92 36.78 3.73
C ALA A 6 -10.92 35.29 4.12
N ILE A 7 -12.03 34.76 4.63
CA ILE A 7 -12.17 33.32 4.95
C ILE A 7 -12.05 32.48 3.68
N ALA A 8 -12.70 32.88 2.58
CA ALA A 8 -12.61 32.18 1.30
C ALA A 8 -11.16 32.17 0.78
N LEU A 9 -10.46 33.30 0.84
CA LEU A 9 -9.06 33.39 0.45
C LEU A 9 -8.17 32.47 1.32
N LEU A 10 -8.35 32.49 2.63
CA LEU A 10 -7.59 31.61 3.54
C LEU A 10 -7.86 30.13 3.27
N ALA A 11 -9.10 29.75 2.98
CA ALA A 11 -9.45 28.37 2.62
C ALA A 11 -8.79 27.94 1.30
N VAL A 12 -8.77 28.82 0.30
CA VAL A 12 -8.07 28.58 -0.97
C VAL A 12 -6.56 28.42 -0.73
N LEU A 13 -5.93 29.33 0.01
CA LEU A 13 -4.51 29.26 0.34
C LEU A 13 -4.16 27.98 1.12
N ALA A 14 -4.98 27.61 2.10
CA ALA A 14 -4.81 26.36 2.85
C ALA A 14 -4.93 25.13 1.96
N PHE A 15 -5.89 25.11 1.03
CA PHE A 15 -6.04 24.04 0.05
C PHE A 15 -4.84 23.95 -0.89
N LEU A 16 -4.35 25.08 -1.41
CA LEU A 16 -3.18 25.13 -2.28
C LEU A 16 -1.92 24.65 -1.54
N TYR A 17 -1.69 25.16 -0.32
CA TYR A 17 -0.60 24.70 0.55
C TYR A 17 -0.67 23.19 0.78
N TRP A 18 -1.86 22.69 1.14
CA TRP A 18 -2.08 21.27 1.34
C TRP A 18 -1.76 20.46 0.08
N ARG A 19 -2.31 20.87 -1.07
CA ARG A 19 -2.23 20.15 -2.35
C ARG A 19 -0.84 20.14 -2.96
N PHE A 20 -0.08 21.21 -2.83
CA PHE A 20 1.20 21.39 -3.52
C PHE A 20 2.42 21.24 -2.62
N ILE A 21 2.29 21.48 -1.31
CA ILE A 21 3.43 21.44 -0.39
C ILE A 21 3.26 20.30 0.61
N TRP A 22 2.23 20.36 1.43
CA TRP A 22 2.10 19.42 2.56
C TRP A 22 1.81 17.98 2.13
N PHE A 23 1.08 17.78 1.01
CA PHE A 23 0.82 16.45 0.45
C PHE A 23 2.12 15.71 0.08
N PHE A 24 3.10 16.44 -0.45
CA PHE A 24 4.40 15.90 -0.87
C PHE A 24 5.44 15.88 0.25
N ARG A 25 5.03 16.07 1.51
CA ARG A 25 5.95 16.00 2.65
C ARG A 25 6.50 14.58 2.82
N ASN A 26 7.74 14.50 3.26
CA ASN A 26 8.41 13.25 3.61
C ASN A 26 9.19 13.43 4.93
N PRO A 27 8.53 13.32 6.09
CA PRO A 27 9.20 13.48 7.37
C PRO A 27 10.22 12.35 7.58
N PRO A 28 11.35 12.61 8.28
CA PRO A 28 12.32 11.58 8.60
C PRO A 28 11.69 10.46 9.43
N ARG A 29 12.18 9.23 9.22
CA ARG A 29 11.66 8.01 9.86
C ARG A 29 12.80 7.23 10.50
N SER A 30 12.55 6.72 11.70
CA SER A 30 13.42 5.74 12.36
C SER A 30 12.91 4.34 12.02
N VAL A 31 13.75 3.57 11.35
CA VAL A 31 13.43 2.19 10.94
C VAL A 31 13.71 1.26 12.13
N PRO A 32 12.74 0.44 12.57
CA PRO A 32 12.99 -0.52 13.65
C PRO A 32 14.05 -1.55 13.23
N PRO A 33 14.96 -1.93 14.15
CA PRO A 33 15.98 -2.93 13.87
C PRO A 33 15.36 -4.34 13.76
N GLY A 34 16.19 -5.32 13.37
CA GLY A 34 15.82 -6.74 13.25
C GLY A 34 15.24 -7.14 11.90
N ASP A 35 14.87 -8.41 11.78
CA ASP A 35 14.42 -9.03 10.52
C ASP A 35 12.92 -8.84 10.24
N ASN A 36 12.24 -8.03 11.05
CA ASN A 36 10.83 -7.69 10.83
C ASN A 36 10.60 -6.94 9.50
N LEU A 37 9.37 -7.05 8.98
CA LEU A 37 8.94 -6.32 7.80
C LEU A 37 8.16 -5.09 8.22
N VAL A 38 8.55 -3.93 7.69
CA VAL A 38 7.92 -2.65 8.01
C VAL A 38 6.87 -2.26 6.99
N SER A 39 5.97 -1.37 7.39
CA SER A 39 4.91 -0.88 6.53
C SER A 39 5.48 -0.11 5.35
N PRO A 40 5.03 -0.35 4.11
CA PRO A 40 5.47 0.41 2.95
C PRO A 40 4.74 1.75 2.83
N ALA A 41 3.68 2.00 3.59
CA ALA A 41 2.82 3.16 3.41
C ALA A 41 2.34 3.74 4.74
N ASP A 42 2.14 5.05 4.78
CA ASP A 42 1.32 5.67 5.83
C ASP A 42 -0.15 5.41 5.52
N GLY A 43 -0.93 4.94 6.49
CA GLY A 43 -2.33 4.67 6.22
C GLY A 43 -3.09 3.94 7.32
N THR A 44 -4.19 3.33 6.91
CA THR A 44 -5.04 2.48 7.75
C THR A 44 -5.01 1.06 7.20
N VAL A 45 -4.80 0.07 8.05
CA VAL A 45 -4.90 -1.34 7.65
C VAL A 45 -6.36 -1.65 7.34
N VAL A 46 -6.64 -2.09 6.11
CA VAL A 46 -8.01 -2.34 5.64
C VAL A 46 -8.37 -3.82 5.60
N TYR A 47 -7.38 -4.70 5.49
CA TYR A 47 -7.50 -6.15 5.67
C TYR A 47 -6.15 -6.77 6.05
N VAL A 48 -6.21 -7.92 6.73
CA VAL A 48 -5.06 -8.77 7.08
C VAL A 48 -5.51 -10.21 6.87
N GLU A 49 -4.95 -10.88 5.87
CA GLU A 49 -5.40 -12.21 5.44
C GLU A 49 -4.24 -13.20 5.41
N LYS A 50 -4.52 -14.45 5.79
CA LYS A 50 -3.63 -15.59 5.56
C LYS A 50 -4.20 -16.42 4.41
N VAL A 51 -3.60 -16.27 3.25
CA VAL A 51 -4.01 -16.97 2.02
C VAL A 51 -3.33 -18.33 2.01
N LYS A 52 -4.12 -19.41 1.91
CA LYS A 52 -3.60 -20.77 1.76
C LYS A 52 -3.40 -21.13 0.29
N GLU A 53 -2.42 -21.98 0.01
CA GLU A 53 -2.21 -22.57 -1.30
C GLU A 53 -3.50 -23.24 -1.82
N GLY A 54 -3.85 -23.00 -3.09
CA GLY A 54 -5.06 -23.55 -3.71
C GLY A 54 -6.38 -22.88 -3.30
N ARG A 55 -6.39 -21.92 -2.37
CA ARG A 55 -7.57 -21.07 -2.14
C ARG A 55 -7.50 -19.83 -3.03
N GLU A 56 -8.45 -19.72 -3.95
CA GLU A 56 -8.81 -18.49 -4.64
C GLU A 56 -9.29 -17.47 -3.62
N VAL A 57 -8.39 -16.67 -3.05
CA VAL A 57 -8.81 -15.58 -2.16
C VAL A 57 -8.78 -14.29 -2.96
N PHE A 58 -9.95 -13.90 -3.45
CA PHE A 58 -10.78 -12.83 -2.88
C PHE A 58 -12.24 -13.17 -3.20
N SER A 59 -13.07 -13.43 -2.19
CA SER A 59 -14.52 -13.26 -2.39
C SER A 59 -14.84 -11.80 -2.10
N ILE A 60 -14.76 -10.95 -3.13
CA ILE A 60 -15.48 -9.68 -3.10
C ILE A 60 -16.94 -10.07 -3.33
N LYS A 61 -17.74 -10.20 -2.27
CA LYS A 61 -19.19 -10.39 -2.45
C LYS A 61 -19.68 -9.33 -3.45
N HIS A 62 -20.39 -9.80 -4.49
CA HIS A 62 -20.64 -9.18 -5.81
C HIS A 62 -19.69 -9.56 -6.98
N GLY A 63 -19.11 -10.77 -6.97
CA GLY A 63 -18.77 -11.48 -8.21
C GLY A 63 -17.42 -11.15 -8.86
N LEU A 64 -16.48 -10.55 -8.14
CA LEU A 64 -15.11 -10.37 -8.63
C LEU A 64 -14.13 -11.14 -7.75
N VAL A 65 -13.63 -12.24 -8.29
CA VAL A 65 -12.54 -13.03 -7.72
C VAL A 65 -11.24 -12.44 -8.24
N ALA A 66 -10.46 -11.79 -7.38
CA ALA A 66 -9.02 -11.66 -7.65
C ALA A 66 -8.33 -12.86 -7.05
N ARG A 67 -7.42 -13.48 -7.78
CA ARG A 67 -6.50 -14.47 -7.25
C ARG A 67 -5.27 -13.74 -6.74
N LEU A 68 -4.51 -14.38 -5.86
CA LEU A 68 -3.15 -13.89 -5.56
C LEU A 68 -2.32 -13.79 -6.84
N ALA A 69 -2.51 -14.74 -7.77
CA ALA A 69 -2.00 -14.67 -9.13
C ALA A 69 -2.58 -13.51 -9.96
N ASP A 70 -3.75 -12.95 -9.65
CA ASP A 70 -4.23 -11.75 -10.36
C ASP A 70 -3.62 -10.46 -9.77
N ILE A 71 -3.16 -10.52 -8.51
CA ILE A 71 -2.43 -9.44 -7.83
C ILE A 71 -0.95 -9.45 -8.21
N THR A 72 -0.27 -10.58 -8.16
CA THR A 72 1.17 -10.70 -8.41
C THR A 72 1.53 -11.24 -9.80
N ARG A 73 0.59 -11.88 -10.51
CA ARG A 73 0.82 -12.64 -11.77
C ARG A 73 1.93 -13.67 -11.71
N GLU A 74 2.23 -14.14 -10.50
CA GLU A 74 3.15 -15.23 -10.25
C GLU A 74 2.39 -16.35 -9.51
N ASP A 75 2.69 -17.61 -9.84
CA ASP A 75 2.19 -18.76 -9.09
C ASP A 75 2.94 -18.87 -7.76
N LEU A 76 2.37 -18.23 -6.75
CA LEU A 76 2.91 -18.20 -5.41
C LEU A 76 2.41 -19.43 -4.64
N GLY A 77 2.83 -20.63 -5.06
CA GLY A 77 2.41 -21.95 -4.55
C GLY A 77 2.75 -22.27 -3.08
N ARG A 78 2.51 -21.34 -2.15
CA ARG A 78 2.64 -21.53 -0.69
C ARG A 78 1.67 -20.60 0.06
N ASN A 79 1.48 -20.86 1.35
CA ASN A 79 0.75 -19.94 2.24
C ASN A 79 1.39 -18.53 2.24
N ARG A 80 0.55 -17.49 2.29
CA ARG A 80 0.95 -16.08 2.18
C ARG A 80 0.22 -15.22 3.21
N ILE A 81 0.88 -14.16 3.67
CA ILE A 81 0.27 -13.08 4.44
C ILE A 81 0.04 -11.92 3.48
N LEU A 82 -1.20 -11.44 3.45
CA LEU A 82 -1.62 -10.28 2.66
C LEU A 82 -2.09 -9.18 3.62
N ILE A 83 -1.52 -7.98 3.49
CA ILE A 83 -1.89 -6.82 4.31
C ILE A 83 -2.16 -5.64 3.38
N GLY A 84 -3.40 -5.13 3.39
CA GLY A 84 -3.80 -3.96 2.62
C GLY A 84 -3.80 -2.69 3.44
N ILE A 85 -3.18 -1.62 2.92
CA ILE A 85 -3.04 -0.33 3.61
C ILE A 85 -3.64 0.77 2.75
N PHE A 86 -4.73 1.37 3.21
CA PHE A 86 -5.35 2.52 2.56
C PHE A 86 -4.67 3.82 2.98
N MET A 87 -4.23 4.60 1.99
CA MET A 87 -3.61 5.91 2.15
C MET A 87 -4.66 7.00 1.91
N SER A 88 -5.05 7.69 2.97
CA SER A 88 -5.92 8.85 2.85
C SER A 88 -5.18 10.03 2.22
N PRO A 89 -5.88 11.05 1.68
CA PRO A 89 -5.25 12.27 1.18
C PRO A 89 -4.38 13.01 2.23
N PHE A 90 -4.56 12.67 3.52
CA PHE A 90 -3.79 13.23 4.62
C PHE A 90 -2.52 12.42 4.98
N ASN A 91 -2.28 11.30 4.33
CA ASN A 91 -1.10 10.47 4.59
C ASN A 91 0.10 10.90 3.74
N VAL A 92 1.30 10.51 4.16
CA VAL A 92 2.51 10.61 3.34
C VAL A 92 2.41 9.58 2.22
N HIS A 93 2.60 10.03 0.97
CA HIS A 93 2.41 9.20 -0.22
C HIS A 93 3.70 8.57 -0.78
N TYR A 94 4.84 8.87 -0.17
CA TYR A 94 6.07 8.12 -0.40
C TYR A 94 5.96 6.70 0.16
N ASN A 95 6.35 5.72 -0.65
CA ASN A 95 6.35 4.32 -0.28
C ASN A 95 7.75 3.84 0.05
N ARG A 96 7.85 3.00 1.08
CA ARG A 96 9.12 2.52 1.62
C ARG A 96 9.27 1.01 1.49
N ALA A 97 10.51 0.53 1.33
CA ALA A 97 10.81 -0.88 1.21
C ALA A 97 10.52 -1.60 2.55
N PRO A 98 9.68 -2.66 2.57
CA PRO A 98 9.37 -3.40 3.80
C PRO A 98 10.55 -4.16 4.41
N LEU A 99 11.51 -4.55 3.59
CA LEU A 99 12.73 -5.27 3.97
C LEU A 99 13.90 -4.84 3.10
N SER A 100 15.12 -5.16 3.54
CA SER A 100 16.33 -5.06 2.72
C SER A 100 16.40 -6.24 1.76
N GLY A 101 16.86 -5.99 0.53
CA GLY A 101 16.92 -7.03 -0.50
C GLY A 101 17.30 -6.49 -1.86
N THR A 102 17.05 -7.29 -2.89
CA THR A 102 17.22 -6.93 -4.30
C THR A 102 15.85 -6.79 -4.96
N VAL A 103 15.66 -5.74 -5.75
CA VAL A 103 14.47 -5.57 -6.59
C VAL A 103 14.57 -6.55 -7.74
N GLU A 104 13.82 -7.64 -7.68
CA GLU A 104 13.83 -8.68 -8.73
C GLU A 104 13.00 -8.28 -9.94
N SER A 105 11.80 -7.73 -9.71
CA SER A 105 10.90 -7.33 -10.80
C SER A 105 10.07 -6.11 -10.46
N ILE A 106 9.74 -5.31 -11.49
CA ILE A 106 8.78 -4.21 -11.42
C ILE A 106 7.78 -4.37 -12.56
N SER A 107 6.62 -4.95 -12.26
CA SER A 107 5.57 -5.18 -13.24
C SER A 107 4.46 -4.14 -13.14
N ARG A 108 4.17 -3.45 -14.24
CA ARG A 108 3.05 -2.49 -14.33
C ARG A 108 1.84 -3.13 -15.00
N TYR A 109 0.68 -2.94 -14.41
CA TYR A 109 -0.60 -3.42 -14.92
C TYR A 109 -1.55 -2.25 -15.13
N PRO A 110 -2.01 -2.00 -16.36
CA PRO A 110 -2.96 -0.92 -16.63
C PRO A 110 -4.32 -1.25 -16.02
N SER A 111 -5.14 -0.20 -15.86
CA SER A 111 -6.50 -0.37 -15.35
C SER A 111 -7.40 -1.13 -16.32
N SER A 112 -8.29 -1.97 -15.81
CA SER A 112 -9.33 -2.63 -16.61
C SER A 112 -10.59 -1.76 -16.65
N GLY A 113 -10.79 -0.97 -17.72
CA GLY A 113 -11.95 -0.07 -17.81
C GLY A 113 -11.82 1.23 -17.01
N GLY A 114 -10.58 1.68 -16.74
CA GLY A 114 -10.28 2.95 -16.09
C GLY A 114 -10.12 2.86 -14.57
N ASN A 115 -9.55 3.92 -13.98
CA ASN A 115 -9.33 3.99 -12.53
C ASN A 115 -10.57 4.48 -11.77
N LEU A 116 -10.94 3.73 -10.73
CA LEU A 116 -11.96 4.09 -9.76
C LEU A 116 -11.38 4.97 -8.64
N ASN A 117 -12.20 5.86 -8.10
CA ASN A 117 -11.83 6.61 -6.90
C ASN A 117 -12.05 5.78 -5.63
N MET A 118 -11.32 6.11 -4.57
CA MET A 118 -11.38 5.41 -3.29
C MET A 118 -12.07 6.26 -2.21
N ARG A 119 -13.02 7.12 -2.59
CA ARG A 119 -13.72 8.01 -1.63
C ARG A 119 -14.50 7.24 -0.57
N ALA A 120 -15.11 6.12 -0.97
CA ALA A 120 -15.81 5.25 -0.03
C ALA A 120 -14.86 4.67 1.03
N MET A 121 -13.63 4.29 0.64
CA MET A 121 -12.59 3.86 1.58
C MET A 121 -12.19 5.00 2.52
N HIS A 122 -12.02 6.21 2.00
CA HIS A 122 -11.72 7.37 2.81
C HIS A 122 -12.77 7.59 3.90
N TRP A 123 -14.05 7.63 3.53
CA TRP A 123 -15.11 7.81 4.51
C TRP A 123 -15.21 6.67 5.51
N ARG A 124 -15.10 5.41 5.06
CA ARG A 124 -15.14 4.26 5.96
C ARG A 124 -13.99 4.26 6.95
N THR A 125 -12.77 4.55 6.51
CA THR A 125 -11.60 4.62 7.39
C THR A 125 -11.62 5.84 8.32
N LEU A 126 -12.24 6.95 7.90
CA LEU A 126 -12.43 8.12 8.75
C LEU A 126 -13.46 7.85 9.86
N PHE A 127 -14.60 7.27 9.52
CA PHE A 127 -15.68 6.96 10.46
C PHE A 127 -15.56 5.58 11.13
N ARG A 128 -14.46 4.85 10.88
CA ARG A 128 -14.18 3.51 11.44
C ARG A 128 -15.27 2.47 11.16
N ILE A 129 -15.85 2.51 9.96
CA ILE A 129 -16.94 1.62 9.53
C ILE A 129 -16.37 0.39 8.82
N ALA A 130 -16.37 -0.75 9.49
CA ALA A 130 -15.94 -2.04 8.94
C ALA A 130 -17.07 -2.78 8.19
N PRO A 131 -16.76 -3.64 7.19
CA PRO A 131 -15.44 -3.85 6.59
C PRO A 131 -15.07 -2.65 5.69
N TYR A 132 -13.84 -2.15 5.87
CA TYR A 132 -13.38 -0.96 5.16
C TYR A 132 -13.43 -1.14 3.63
N TYR A 133 -12.98 -2.32 3.17
CA TYR A 133 -12.88 -2.70 1.76
C TYR A 133 -14.21 -3.11 1.10
N ARG A 134 -15.36 -2.91 1.75
CA ARG A 134 -16.66 -3.26 1.15
C ARG A 134 -16.84 -2.58 -0.22
N ASP A 135 -17.19 -3.37 -1.24
CA ASP A 135 -17.43 -2.93 -2.63
C ASP A 135 -16.21 -2.23 -3.27
N SER A 136 -15.00 -2.58 -2.83
CA SER A 136 -13.75 -1.95 -3.26
C SER A 136 -13.21 -2.52 -4.58
N ARG A 137 -13.97 -2.35 -5.67
CA ARG A 137 -13.56 -2.78 -7.02
C ARG A 137 -12.24 -2.15 -7.50
N HIS A 138 -11.82 -1.02 -6.94
CA HIS A 138 -10.54 -0.39 -7.27
C HIS A 138 -9.34 -1.30 -7.02
N ILE A 139 -9.43 -2.23 -6.06
CA ILE A 139 -8.34 -3.16 -5.71
C ILE A 139 -7.91 -3.99 -6.92
N ILE A 140 -8.87 -4.33 -7.78
CA ILE A 140 -8.67 -5.21 -8.93
C ILE A 140 -8.70 -4.47 -10.26
N GLN A 141 -9.46 -3.36 -10.32
CA GLN A 141 -9.72 -2.62 -11.55
C GLN A 141 -8.62 -1.60 -11.84
N ASN A 142 -8.10 -0.95 -10.80
CA ASN A 142 -7.20 0.18 -10.98
C ASN A 142 -5.83 -0.29 -11.48
N GLU A 143 -5.15 0.66 -12.12
CA GLU A 143 -3.74 0.54 -12.45
C GLU A 143 -2.94 0.22 -11.17
N ARG A 144 -2.01 -0.72 -11.31
CA ARG A 144 -1.15 -1.15 -10.23
C ARG A 144 0.28 -1.43 -10.70
N THR A 145 1.23 -1.18 -9.82
CA THR A 145 2.63 -1.58 -9.99
C THR A 145 2.97 -2.58 -8.90
N VAL A 146 3.51 -3.72 -9.29
CA VAL A 146 3.96 -4.78 -8.39
C VAL A 146 5.48 -4.77 -8.40
N THR A 147 6.07 -4.50 -7.24
CA THR A 147 7.51 -4.57 -7.02
C THR A 147 7.82 -5.79 -6.17
N ARG A 148 8.60 -6.72 -6.71
CA ARG A 148 9.12 -7.87 -5.98
C ARG A 148 10.49 -7.53 -5.41
N ILE A 149 10.65 -7.71 -4.11
CA ILE A 149 11.89 -7.53 -3.37
C ILE A 149 12.26 -8.87 -2.75
N ASP A 150 13.35 -9.47 -3.21
CA ASP A 150 13.88 -10.69 -2.62
C ASP A 150 14.91 -10.32 -1.54
N GLY A 151 14.62 -10.74 -0.32
CA GLY A 151 15.44 -10.42 0.85
C GLY A 151 15.53 -11.59 1.81
N LYS A 152 15.99 -11.33 3.03
CA LYS A 152 16.11 -12.34 4.08
C LYS A 152 15.20 -12.03 5.25
N TYR A 153 14.61 -13.08 5.83
CA TYR A 153 13.88 -13.04 7.09
C TYR A 153 14.39 -14.20 7.94
N LYS A 154 15.02 -13.90 9.10
CA LYS A 154 15.64 -14.88 10.00
C LYS A 154 16.59 -15.84 9.25
N GLY A 155 17.38 -15.28 8.35
CA GLY A 155 18.35 -16.02 7.50
C GLY A 155 17.75 -16.74 6.28
N VAL A 156 16.43 -16.87 6.18
CA VAL A 156 15.74 -17.54 5.06
C VAL A 156 15.42 -16.53 3.96
N THR A 157 15.69 -16.88 2.71
CA THR A 157 15.32 -16.05 1.56
C THR A 157 13.81 -16.02 1.38
N ILE A 158 13.23 -14.82 1.27
CA ILE A 158 11.81 -14.60 1.03
C ILE A 158 11.60 -13.58 -0.08
N SER A 159 10.52 -13.75 -0.84
CA SER A 159 10.04 -12.78 -1.83
C SER A 159 8.91 -11.95 -1.24
N CYS A 160 9.13 -10.65 -1.09
CA CYS A 160 8.12 -9.69 -0.65
C CYS A 160 7.60 -8.91 -1.85
N TYR A 161 6.29 -8.87 -2.03
CA TYR A 161 5.66 -8.07 -3.07
C TYR A 161 5.03 -6.84 -2.44
N VAL A 162 5.35 -5.68 -3.01
CA VAL A 162 4.69 -4.41 -2.70
C VAL A 162 3.85 -4.02 -3.90
N VAL A 163 2.54 -3.97 -3.71
CA VAL A 163 1.57 -3.67 -4.77
C VAL A 163 1.04 -2.27 -4.53
N GLN A 164 1.49 -1.33 -5.36
CA GLN A 164 0.99 0.04 -5.38
C GLN A 164 -0.26 0.09 -6.25
N ILE A 165 -1.41 0.50 -5.70
CA ILE A 165 -2.68 0.60 -6.41
C ILE A 165 -3.04 2.08 -6.53
N ALA A 166 -3.10 2.59 -7.76
CA ALA A 166 -3.39 3.99 -8.05
C ALA A 166 -4.85 4.33 -7.76
N GLY A 167 -5.14 5.60 -7.46
CA GLY A 167 -6.51 6.13 -7.44
C GLY A 167 -7.01 6.54 -8.82
N ARG A 168 -7.99 7.45 -8.85
CA ARG A 168 -8.71 7.92 -10.05
C ARG A 168 -7.83 8.38 -11.23
N THR A 169 -6.60 8.82 -10.99
CA THR A 169 -5.72 9.38 -12.02
C THR A 169 -4.75 8.32 -12.53
N VAL A 170 -4.61 8.19 -13.85
CA VAL A 170 -3.71 7.25 -14.53
C VAL A 170 -2.26 7.74 -14.39
N HIS A 171 -1.28 6.83 -14.39
CA HIS A 171 0.16 7.12 -14.33
C HIS A 171 0.60 7.83 -13.04
N CYS A 172 -0.07 7.52 -11.94
CA CYS A 172 0.24 8.12 -10.64
C CYS A 172 1.25 7.34 -9.81
N ILE A 173 1.74 6.20 -10.30
CA ILE A 173 2.69 5.36 -9.58
C ILE A 173 4.09 5.58 -10.14
N GLU A 174 5.01 5.95 -9.26
CA GLU A 174 6.42 6.14 -9.57
C GLU A 174 7.26 5.13 -8.82
N SER A 175 8.23 4.54 -9.53
CA SER A 175 9.26 3.68 -8.97
C SER A 175 10.61 4.39 -9.14
N TYR A 176 11.37 4.50 -8.05
CA TYR A 176 12.69 5.14 -8.04
C TYR A 176 13.83 4.13 -8.20
N TYR A 177 13.49 2.84 -8.21
CA TYR A 177 14.41 1.73 -8.38
C TYR A 177 14.16 1.01 -9.71
N ARG A 178 15.15 0.23 -10.12
CA ARG A 178 15.13 -0.66 -11.28
C ARG A 178 15.42 -2.09 -10.84
N GLU A 179 15.07 -3.03 -11.70
CA GLU A 179 15.39 -4.45 -11.51
C GLU A 179 16.91 -4.63 -11.34
N GLY A 180 17.30 -5.55 -10.45
CA GLY A 180 18.68 -5.81 -10.05
C GLY A 180 19.26 -4.85 -9.00
N MET A 181 18.59 -3.74 -8.66
CA MET A 181 19.08 -2.79 -7.65
C MET A 181 18.84 -3.30 -6.22
N SER A 182 19.79 -3.06 -5.32
CA SER A 182 19.61 -3.34 -3.88
C SER A 182 18.87 -2.20 -3.16
N VAL A 183 17.94 -2.57 -2.28
CA VAL A 183 17.19 -1.66 -1.39
C VAL A 183 17.51 -1.98 0.07
N LYS A 184 17.53 -0.98 0.94
CA LYS A 184 17.55 -1.16 2.40
C LYS A 184 16.14 -1.04 2.96
N LYS A 185 15.86 -1.77 4.04
CA LYS A 185 14.60 -1.66 4.79
C LYS A 185 14.34 -0.20 5.16
N GLY A 186 13.17 0.30 4.76
CA GLY A 186 12.76 1.68 4.97
C GLY A 186 13.21 2.67 3.90
N ASP A 187 14.02 2.29 2.91
CA ASP A 187 14.36 3.15 1.77
C ASP A 187 13.10 3.56 1.01
N ILE A 188 13.10 4.77 0.47
CA ILE A 188 11.97 5.26 -0.33
C ILE A 188 12.14 4.71 -1.74
N PHE A 189 11.34 3.72 -2.10
CA PHE A 189 11.47 3.05 -3.39
C PHE A 189 10.48 3.55 -4.45
N GLY A 190 9.47 4.33 -4.03
CA GLY A 190 8.48 4.88 -4.95
C GLY A 190 7.50 5.83 -4.29
N MET A 191 6.50 6.25 -5.06
CA MET A 191 5.45 7.14 -4.63
C MET A 191 4.14 6.85 -5.38
N ILE A 192 2.99 7.09 -4.74
CA ILE A 192 1.70 7.15 -5.44
C ILE A 192 1.12 8.56 -5.30
N ARG A 193 1.02 9.30 -6.42
CA ARG A 193 0.71 10.74 -6.40
C ARG A 193 -0.70 11.09 -5.92
N VAL A 194 -1.70 10.22 -6.06
CA VAL A 194 -3.10 10.55 -5.69
C VAL A 194 -3.85 9.33 -5.18
N GLY A 195 -4.28 9.38 -3.90
CA GLY A 195 -5.33 8.58 -3.27
C GLY A 195 -5.22 7.09 -3.56
N SER A 196 -4.54 6.36 -2.68
CA SER A 196 -3.98 5.08 -3.05
C SER A 196 -4.10 4.02 -1.97
N GLN A 197 -3.89 2.77 -2.38
CA GLN A 197 -3.69 1.66 -1.48
C GLN A 197 -2.35 1.00 -1.79
N VAL A 198 -1.71 0.47 -0.75
CA VAL A 198 -0.54 -0.38 -0.90
C VAL A 198 -0.81 -1.71 -0.22
N ASP A 199 -0.64 -2.79 -0.98
CA ASP A 199 -0.70 -4.14 -0.43
C ASP A 199 0.71 -4.70 -0.28
N VAL A 200 0.90 -5.47 0.80
CA VAL A 200 2.09 -6.27 1.04
C VAL A 200 1.70 -7.73 0.96
N VAL A 201 2.42 -8.50 0.15
CA VAL A 201 2.28 -9.95 0.05
C VAL A 201 3.61 -10.60 0.39
N VAL A 202 3.62 -11.48 1.39
CA VAL A 202 4.83 -12.20 1.83
C VAL A 202 4.52 -13.66 2.13
N PRO A 203 5.51 -14.57 2.07
CA PRO A 203 5.36 -15.93 2.56
C PRO A 203 4.82 -15.98 3.99
N CYS A 204 3.99 -16.97 4.30
CA CYS A 204 3.60 -17.28 5.67
C CYS A 204 4.48 -18.44 6.16
N LEU A 205 5.72 -18.13 6.54
CA LEU A 205 6.65 -19.12 7.11
C LEU A 205 6.30 -19.44 8.57
N ASP A 206 6.82 -20.56 9.09
CA ASP A 206 6.67 -20.89 10.50
C ASP A 206 7.29 -19.81 11.39
N GLY A 207 6.53 -19.38 12.39
CA GLY A 207 6.90 -18.27 13.27
C GLY A 207 6.55 -16.88 12.72
N MET A 208 6.19 -16.75 11.44
CA MET A 208 5.84 -15.46 10.84
C MET A 208 4.39 -15.07 11.14
N ARG A 209 4.17 -13.88 11.71
CA ARG A 209 2.83 -13.44 12.17
C ARG A 209 2.59 -11.95 11.87
N PRO A 210 1.38 -11.57 11.41
CA PRO A 210 1.03 -10.17 11.33
C PRO A 210 1.04 -9.51 12.72
N SER A 211 1.74 -8.39 12.84
CA SER A 211 1.82 -7.58 14.06
C SER A 211 0.80 -6.43 14.07
N VAL A 212 -0.07 -6.37 13.06
CA VAL A 212 -1.12 -5.36 12.89
C VAL A 212 -2.51 -5.99 12.73
N ARG A 213 -3.54 -5.21 13.05
CA ARG A 213 -4.95 -5.57 12.94
C ARG A 213 -5.69 -4.61 12.01
N ILE A 214 -6.83 -5.05 11.51
CA ILE A 214 -7.73 -4.23 10.69
C ILE A 214 -8.14 -2.98 11.48
N GLY A 215 -7.96 -1.80 10.87
CA GLY A 215 -8.23 -0.50 11.46
C GLY A 215 -7.02 0.19 12.09
N ASP A 216 -5.89 -0.50 12.25
CA ASP A 216 -4.67 0.09 12.80
C ASP A 216 -4.12 1.20 11.89
N LYS A 217 -3.59 2.25 12.51
CA LYS A 217 -2.85 3.30 11.80
C LYS A 217 -1.38 2.91 11.71
N VAL A 218 -0.86 2.87 10.49
CA VAL A 218 0.52 2.47 10.19
C VAL A 218 1.31 3.62 9.57
N ARG A 219 2.62 3.62 9.75
CA ARG A 219 3.57 4.59 9.17
C ARG A 219 4.63 3.88 8.34
N ALA A 220 4.85 4.39 7.13
CA ALA A 220 5.84 3.88 6.19
C ALA A 220 7.24 3.85 6.83
N GLY A 221 7.93 2.72 6.69
CA GLY A 221 9.29 2.51 7.19
C GLY A 221 9.41 2.44 8.72
N ARG A 222 8.31 2.51 9.48
CA ARG A 222 8.35 2.54 10.96
C ARG A 222 7.49 1.48 11.61
N THR A 223 6.25 1.32 11.18
CA THR A 223 5.35 0.34 11.81
C THR A 223 5.73 -1.06 11.33
N VAL A 224 5.97 -1.98 12.26
CA VAL A 224 6.18 -3.39 11.93
C VAL A 224 4.85 -4.01 11.50
N LEU A 225 4.83 -4.60 10.31
CA LEU A 225 3.68 -5.33 9.79
C LEU A 225 3.74 -6.81 10.14
N VAL A 226 4.94 -7.40 10.11
CA VAL A 226 5.15 -8.83 10.29
C VAL A 226 6.42 -9.08 11.10
N GLU A 227 6.33 -9.98 12.08
CA GLU A 227 7.41 -10.47 12.94
C GLU A 227 7.62 -11.97 12.87
#